data_AF-A0A7X7JSH5-F1
#
_entry.id   AF-A0A7X7JSH5-F1
#
_cell.length_a   1.000
_cell.length_b   1.000
_cell.length_c   1.000
_cell.angle_alpha   90.00
_cell.angle_beta   90.00
_cell.angle_gamma   90.00
#
_symmetry.space_group_name_H-M   'P 1'
#
loop_
_entity.id
_entity.type
_entity.pdbx_description
1 polymer ?
#
loop_
_entity_poly.entity_id
_entity_poly.type
_entity_poly.pdbx_seq_one_letter_code
_entity_poly.pdbx_strand_id
1 'polypeptide(L)'
;MARLGRKARIVKWMGVIVSILIAITWAVSLRWVLAYTRQTHPAVIAKTGTALASGQVMWLRCGCVMYDANRPLDPRRGWYTFWTREPALWRPVMQPGFIRLPLWIPFLLFAIPTVCLWWIDRWRMPPGHCQKCGYNLTGNVSGICPECGEKVEAGTAPKA
;
A
#
# COMPACT_ATOMS: atom_id res chain seq x y z
N MET A 1 19.18 23.16 15.12
CA MET A 1 18.69 21.85 14.69
C MET A 1 17.19 21.78 14.95
N ALA A 2 16.37 22.07 13.95
CA ALA A 2 14.95 22.37 14.12
C ALA A 2 14.08 21.11 14.34
N ARG A 3 13.02 21.27 15.14
CA ARG A 3 12.02 20.28 15.57
C ARG A 3 11.24 19.59 14.41
N LEU A 4 11.90 18.86 13.51
CA LEU A 4 11.22 17.87 12.65
C LEU A 4 10.88 16.56 13.42
N GLY A 5 11.31 16.48 14.68
CA GLY A 5 11.47 15.27 15.52
C GLY A 5 10.24 14.45 15.94
N ARG A 6 9.05 14.66 15.37
CA ARG A 6 7.91 13.74 15.62
C ARG A 6 6.97 13.60 14.43
N LYS A 7 6.59 14.73 13.80
CA LYS A 7 5.68 14.73 12.64
C LYS A 7 6.28 14.02 11.43
N ALA A 8 7.55 14.29 11.11
CA ALA A 8 8.24 13.62 10.01
C ALA A 8 8.36 12.10 10.22
N ARG A 9 8.62 11.68 11.48
CA ARG A 9 8.65 10.27 11.87
C ARG A 9 7.29 9.61 11.68
N ILE A 10 6.20 10.26 12.12
CA ILE A 10 4.83 9.73 11.94
C ILE A 10 4.51 9.56 10.44
N VAL A 11 4.79 10.57 9.61
CA VAL A 11 4.52 10.50 8.15
C VAL A 11 5.26 9.33 7.50
N LYS A 12 6.54 9.11 7.87
CA LYS A 12 7.34 7.98 7.38
C LYS A 12 6.72 6.63 7.73
N TRP A 13 6.36 6.43 9.00
CA TRP A 13 5.77 5.17 9.44
C TRP A 13 4.38 4.94 8.84
N MET A 14 3.57 6.00 8.71
CA MET A 14 2.29 5.92 8.02
C MET A 14 2.46 5.49 6.55
N GLY A 15 3.44 6.04 5.84
CA GLY A 15 3.76 5.64 4.46
C GLY A 15 4.18 4.17 4.33
N VAL A 16 5.00 3.68 5.27
CA VAL A 16 5.38 2.26 5.34
C VAL A 16 4.17 1.37 5.60
N ILE A 17 3.34 1.71 6.61
CA ILE A 17 2.14 0.95 6.95
C ILE A 17 1.19 0.86 5.76
N VAL A 18 0.91 1.99 5.09
CA VAL A 18 0.04 2.02 3.89
C VAL A 18 0.63 1.15 2.77
N SER A 19 1.93 1.23 2.53
CA SER A 19 2.59 0.42 1.49
C SER A 19 2.51 -1.08 1.78
N ILE A 20 2.69 -1.48 3.05
CA ILE A 20 2.55 -2.87 3.50
C ILE A 20 1.10 -3.35 3.32
N LEU A 21 0.12 -2.55 3.72
CA LEU A 21 -1.29 -2.89 3.55
C LEU A 21 -1.65 -3.08 2.07
N ILE A 22 -1.15 -2.22 1.18
CA ILE A 22 -1.36 -2.36 -0.28
C ILE A 22 -0.70 -3.65 -0.80
N ALA A 23 0.52 -3.96 -0.35
CA ALA A 23 1.23 -5.17 -0.77
C ALA A 23 0.52 -6.47 -0.31
N ILE A 24 0.05 -6.50 0.94
CA ILE A 24 -0.77 -7.61 1.46
C ILE A 24 -2.06 -7.74 0.65
N THR A 25 -2.74 -6.61 0.41
CA THR A 25 -3.97 -6.56 -0.39
C THR A 25 -3.74 -7.09 -1.80
N TRP A 26 -2.62 -6.70 -2.44
CA TRP A 26 -2.21 -7.21 -3.75
C TRP A 26 -1.99 -8.73 -3.71
N ALA A 27 -1.22 -9.25 -2.75
CA ALA A 27 -0.94 -10.68 -2.64
C ALA A 27 -2.22 -11.50 -2.39
N VAL A 28 -3.09 -11.04 -1.49
CA VAL A 28 -4.39 -11.67 -1.25
C VAL A 28 -5.25 -11.66 -2.51
N SER A 29 -5.24 -10.56 -3.27
CA SER A 29 -6.03 -10.43 -4.50
C SER A 29 -5.60 -11.37 -5.64
N LEU A 30 -4.39 -11.93 -5.58
CA LEU A 30 -3.96 -12.97 -6.52
C LEU A 30 -4.69 -14.30 -6.26
N ARG A 31 -5.04 -14.56 -5.00
CA ARG A 31 -5.64 -15.83 -4.57
C ARG A 31 -7.15 -15.76 -4.34
N TRP A 32 -7.66 -14.58 -4.01
CA TRP A 32 -9.03 -14.34 -3.60
C TRP A 32 -9.59 -13.13 -4.34
N VAL A 33 -10.84 -13.24 -4.77
CA VAL A 33 -11.59 -12.08 -5.23
C VAL A 33 -12.53 -11.62 -4.14
N LEU A 34 -12.45 -10.34 -3.81
CA LEU A 34 -13.37 -9.67 -2.90
C LEU A 34 -14.23 -8.72 -3.71
N ALA A 35 -15.54 -8.96 -3.77
CA ALA A 35 -16.47 -8.11 -4.48
C ALA A 35 -17.58 -7.63 -3.56
N TYR A 36 -17.92 -6.35 -3.67
CA TYR A 36 -19.06 -5.75 -3.01
C TYR A 36 -19.99 -5.18 -4.07
N THR A 37 -21.27 -5.46 -3.99
CA THR A 37 -22.26 -4.94 -4.95
C THR A 37 -23.42 -4.25 -4.23
N ARG A 38 -23.93 -3.19 -4.85
CA ARG A 38 -25.08 -2.42 -4.41
C ARG A 38 -26.06 -2.28 -5.57
N GLN A 39 -27.32 -2.63 -5.34
CA GLN A 39 -28.39 -2.36 -6.29
C GLN A 39 -28.69 -0.87 -6.29
N THR A 40 -28.60 -0.23 -7.47
CA THR A 40 -28.79 1.22 -7.61
C THR A 40 -30.16 1.60 -8.14
N HIS A 41 -30.86 0.70 -8.83
CA HIS A 41 -32.21 0.94 -9.31
C HIS A 41 -33.08 -0.31 -9.14
N PRO A 42 -34.34 -0.21 -8.68
CA PRO A 42 -35.23 -1.37 -8.57
C PRO A 42 -35.79 -1.83 -9.91
N ALA A 43 -35.99 -0.91 -10.86
CA ALA A 43 -36.58 -1.20 -12.18
C ALA A 43 -35.57 -1.68 -13.25
N VAL A 44 -34.26 -1.60 -12.97
CA VAL A 44 -33.19 -2.06 -13.88
C VAL A 44 -32.26 -2.93 -13.05
N ILE A 45 -31.83 -4.07 -13.58
CA ILE A 45 -30.81 -4.95 -12.96
C ILE A 45 -29.42 -4.30 -13.08
N ALA A 46 -29.33 -3.00 -12.82
CA ALA A 46 -28.11 -2.23 -12.74
C ALA A 46 -27.63 -2.22 -11.28
N LYS A 47 -26.52 -2.92 -11.04
CA LYS A 47 -25.79 -2.97 -9.78
C LYS A 47 -24.46 -2.23 -9.98
N THR A 48 -24.10 -1.36 -9.04
CA THR A 48 -22.72 -0.87 -8.96
C THR A 48 -21.95 -1.76 -8.00
N GLY A 49 -20.69 -2.05 -8.32
CA GLY A 49 -19.87 -2.88 -7.46
C GLY A 49 -18.41 -2.53 -7.51
N THR A 50 -17.71 -2.79 -6.42
CA THR A 50 -16.25 -2.71 -6.32
C THR A 50 -15.71 -4.11 -6.15
N ALA A 51 -14.74 -4.49 -6.97
CA ALA A 51 -14.07 -5.77 -6.87
C ALA A 51 -12.56 -5.58 -6.74
N LEU A 52 -11.92 -6.43 -5.94
CA LEU A 52 -10.48 -6.55 -5.82
C LEU A 52 -10.08 -7.93 -6.32
N ALA A 53 -9.34 -7.99 -7.43
CA ALA A 53 -8.91 -9.23 -8.05
C ALA A 53 -7.64 -9.01 -8.88
N SER A 54 -6.77 -10.02 -8.94
CA SER A 54 -5.59 -10.04 -9.83
C SER A 54 -4.69 -8.80 -9.71
N GLY A 55 -4.54 -8.26 -8.50
CA GLY A 55 -3.75 -7.06 -8.24
C GLY A 55 -4.40 -5.74 -8.67
N GLN A 56 -5.71 -5.73 -8.95
CA GLN A 56 -6.43 -4.56 -9.44
C GLN A 56 -7.68 -4.30 -8.59
N VAL A 57 -7.99 -3.02 -8.39
CA VAL A 57 -9.30 -2.57 -7.92
C VAL A 57 -10.14 -2.21 -9.13
N MET A 58 -11.35 -2.73 -9.18
CA MET A 58 -12.28 -2.57 -10.29
C MET A 58 -13.54 -1.89 -9.76
N TRP A 59 -13.98 -0.83 -10.42
CA TRP A 59 -15.33 -0.30 -10.26
C TRP A 59 -16.16 -0.71 -11.48
N LEU A 60 -17.29 -1.35 -11.21
CA LEU A 60 -18.14 -1.99 -12.20
C LEU A 60 -19.54 -1.40 -12.11
N ARG A 61 -20.08 -0.96 -13.25
CA ARG A 61 -21.52 -0.77 -13.44
C ARG A 61 -22.05 -2.02 -14.12
N CYS A 62 -22.44 -3.01 -13.33
CA CYS A 62 -23.02 -4.27 -13.81
C CYS A 62 -24.50 -4.07 -14.11
N GLY A 63 -24.86 -3.83 -15.37
CA GLY A 63 -26.12 -4.34 -15.89
C GLY A 63 -25.93 -5.81 -16.23
N CYS A 64 -26.84 -6.66 -15.77
CA CYS A 64 -26.86 -8.10 -16.04
C CYS A 64 -25.73 -8.89 -15.32
N VAL A 65 -26.03 -9.34 -14.09
CA VAL A 65 -25.34 -10.49 -13.49
C VAL A 65 -25.84 -11.73 -14.23
N MET A 66 -25.00 -12.35 -15.06
CA MET A 66 -25.23 -13.71 -15.56
C MET A 66 -24.05 -14.57 -15.10
N TYR A 67 -24.24 -15.38 -14.05
CA TYR A 67 -23.67 -16.73 -14.05
C TYR A 67 -24.36 -17.67 -13.04
N ASP A 68 -24.67 -18.85 -13.56
CA ASP A 68 -25.41 -20.00 -13.03
C ASP A 68 -26.95 -19.88 -13.02
N ALA A 69 -27.59 -20.54 -14.00
CA ALA A 69 -29.04 -20.71 -14.07
C ALA A 69 -29.62 -21.49 -12.87
N ASN A 70 -28.78 -22.12 -12.04
CA ASN A 70 -29.21 -22.93 -10.91
C ASN A 70 -29.09 -22.26 -9.53
N ARG A 71 -28.65 -21.00 -9.44
CA ARG A 71 -28.64 -20.25 -8.16
C ARG A 71 -29.19 -18.84 -8.33
N PRO A 72 -30.49 -18.60 -8.04
CA PRO A 72 -30.98 -17.24 -7.92
C PRO A 72 -30.33 -16.58 -6.69
N LEU A 73 -29.26 -15.82 -6.92
CA LEU A 73 -28.78 -14.82 -5.95
C LEU A 73 -29.77 -13.65 -5.94
N ASP A 74 -30.87 -13.84 -5.21
CA ASP A 74 -31.83 -12.78 -4.88
C ASP A 74 -31.17 -11.73 -3.94
N PRO A 75 -31.58 -10.44 -3.95
CA PRO A 75 -30.73 -9.41 -4.49
C PRO A 75 -30.61 -8.27 -3.47
N ARG A 76 -29.75 -8.39 -2.46
CA ARG A 76 -29.49 -7.25 -1.56
C ARG A 76 -28.00 -7.13 -1.25
N ARG A 77 -27.58 -5.88 -1.13
CA ARG A 77 -26.27 -5.37 -0.68
C ARG A 77 -25.45 -6.44 0.05
N GLY A 78 -24.33 -6.87 -0.52
CA GLY A 78 -23.58 -8.01 0.04
C GLY A 78 -22.13 -8.09 -0.41
N TRP A 79 -21.32 -8.75 0.42
CA TRP A 79 -19.93 -9.12 0.14
C TRP A 79 -19.87 -10.53 -0.44
N TYR A 80 -19.00 -10.72 -1.42
CA TYR A 80 -18.76 -12.00 -2.07
C TYR A 80 -17.26 -12.28 -2.06
N THR A 81 -16.89 -13.49 -1.65
CA THR A 81 -15.52 -14.01 -1.74
C THR A 81 -15.52 -15.29 -2.56
N PHE A 82 -14.62 -15.40 -3.53
CA PHE A 82 -14.44 -16.63 -4.32
C PHE A 82 -12.96 -16.88 -4.60
N TRP A 83 -12.61 -18.15 -4.73
CA TRP A 83 -11.23 -18.62 -4.92
C TRP A 83 -10.81 -18.50 -6.39
N THR A 84 -9.61 -17.97 -6.65
CA THR A 84 -9.07 -17.79 -8.02
C THR A 84 -8.50 -19.09 -8.62
N ARG A 85 -9.32 -20.14 -8.81
CA ARG A 85 -8.87 -21.33 -9.58
C ARG A 85 -9.22 -21.31 -11.06
N GLU A 86 -10.07 -20.38 -11.54
CA GLU A 86 -10.40 -20.29 -12.98
C GLU A 86 -10.62 -18.82 -13.44
N PRO A 87 -9.98 -18.36 -14.55
CA PRO A 87 -10.09 -16.99 -15.06
C PRO A 87 -11.17 -16.78 -16.15
N ALA A 88 -12.28 -17.54 -16.14
CA ALA A 88 -13.09 -17.66 -17.36
C ALA A 88 -14.42 -16.89 -17.46
N LEU A 89 -15.01 -16.34 -16.38
CA LEU A 89 -16.42 -15.89 -16.47
C LEU A 89 -16.74 -14.49 -15.92
N TRP A 90 -15.76 -13.74 -15.45
CA TRP A 90 -15.89 -12.28 -15.41
C TRP A 90 -15.53 -11.71 -16.78
N ARG A 91 -16.27 -12.12 -17.80
CA ARG A 91 -16.50 -11.26 -18.95
C ARG A 91 -17.68 -10.40 -18.54
N PRO A 92 -17.50 -9.21 -17.93
CA PRO A 92 -18.60 -8.26 -17.95
C PRO A 92 -18.98 -8.16 -19.41
N VAL A 93 -20.21 -8.56 -19.76
CA VAL A 93 -20.78 -8.21 -21.05
C VAL A 93 -20.49 -6.73 -21.18
N MET A 94 -19.63 -6.36 -22.14
CA MET A 94 -18.98 -5.07 -22.24
C MET A 94 -20.01 -3.96 -22.07
N GLN A 95 -20.15 -3.45 -20.84
CA GLN A 95 -20.99 -2.31 -20.56
C GLN A 95 -20.09 -1.09 -20.41
N PRO A 96 -20.44 0.03 -21.08
CA PRO A 96 -19.65 1.25 -20.99
C PRO A 96 -19.59 1.73 -19.53
N GLY A 97 -18.37 1.93 -19.02
CA GLY A 97 -18.11 2.54 -17.71
C GLY A 97 -17.51 1.62 -16.63
N PHE A 98 -16.48 0.83 -16.94
CA PHE A 98 -15.64 0.20 -15.90
C PHE A 98 -14.30 0.92 -15.73
N ILE A 99 -13.86 1.11 -14.49
CA ILE A 99 -12.55 1.68 -14.16
C ILE A 99 -11.71 0.58 -13.52
N ARG A 100 -10.50 0.35 -14.04
CA ARG A 100 -9.51 -0.55 -13.43
C ARG A 100 -8.35 0.28 -12.93
N LEU A 101 -8.08 0.19 -11.64
CA LEU A 101 -6.92 0.81 -11.01
C LEU A 101 -5.97 -0.29 -10.52
N PRO A 102 -4.87 -0.54 -11.23
CA PRO A 102 -3.83 -1.46 -10.75
C PRO A 102 -3.26 -0.99 -9.41
N LEU A 103 -3.14 -1.90 -8.44
CA LEU A 103 -2.65 -1.57 -7.09
C LEU A 103 -1.17 -1.15 -7.04
N TRP A 104 -0.40 -1.45 -8.08
CA TRP A 104 0.99 -0.96 -8.18
C TRP A 104 1.05 0.57 -8.29
N ILE A 105 0.02 1.23 -8.82
CA ILE A 105 -0.04 2.70 -8.92
C ILE A 105 -0.13 3.35 -7.52
N PRO A 106 -1.16 3.06 -6.69
CA PRO A 106 -1.19 3.60 -5.34
C PRO A 106 -0.01 3.12 -4.50
N PHE A 107 0.50 1.90 -4.71
CA PHE A 107 1.72 1.45 -4.05
C PHE A 107 2.90 2.39 -4.33
N LEU A 108 3.21 2.68 -5.60
CA LEU A 108 4.30 3.59 -5.96
C LEU A 108 4.06 5.02 -5.47
N LEU A 109 2.81 5.48 -5.51
CA LEU A 109 2.42 6.81 -5.02
C LEU A 109 2.77 7.02 -3.54
N PHE A 110 2.66 5.99 -2.70
CA PHE A 110 3.04 6.07 -1.28
C PHE A 110 4.47 5.62 -1.00
N ALA A 111 4.98 4.64 -1.73
CA ALA A 111 6.34 4.11 -1.53
C ALA A 111 7.42 5.13 -1.93
N ILE A 112 7.27 5.81 -3.07
CA ILE A 112 8.29 6.73 -3.57
C ILE A 112 8.54 7.90 -2.61
N PRO A 113 7.53 8.68 -2.16
CA PRO A 113 7.77 9.76 -1.20
C PRO A 113 8.35 9.26 0.12
N THR A 114 7.93 8.08 0.57
CA THR A 114 8.45 7.46 1.80
C THR A 114 9.95 7.19 1.65
N VAL A 115 10.37 6.54 0.58
CA VAL A 115 11.80 6.25 0.31
C VAL A 115 12.58 7.55 0.15
N CYS A 116 12.08 8.54 -0.60
CA CYS A 116 12.74 9.83 -0.78
C CYS A 116 12.95 10.56 0.55
N LEU A 117 11.97 10.57 1.46
CA LEU A 117 12.09 11.19 2.79
C LEU A 117 13.12 10.47 3.68
N TRP A 118 13.28 9.17 3.52
CA TRP A 118 14.34 8.42 4.22
C TRP A 118 15.72 8.72 3.63
N TRP A 119 15.81 8.86 2.32
CA TRP A 119 17.06 9.13 1.62
C TRP A 119 17.59 10.54 1.91
N ILE A 120 16.72 11.57 1.85
CA ILE A 120 17.07 12.96 2.16
C ILE A 120 17.54 13.10 3.62
N ASP A 121 16.87 12.43 4.56
CA ASP A 121 17.27 12.49 5.97
C ASP A 121 18.64 11.85 6.20
N ARG A 122 18.97 10.79 5.47
CA ARG A 122 20.30 10.15 5.55
C ARG A 122 21.39 11.04 4.97
N TRP A 123 21.10 11.75 3.88
CA TRP A 123 22.08 12.61 3.21
C TRP A 123 22.37 13.92 3.96
N ARG A 124 21.43 14.37 4.81
CA ARG A 124 21.60 15.59 5.61
C ARG A 124 22.35 15.39 6.93
N MET A 125 22.88 14.20 7.21
CA MET A 125 23.60 13.93 8.47
C MET A 125 25.02 14.52 8.40
N PRO A 126 25.33 15.56 9.19
CA PRO A 126 26.66 16.15 9.19
C PRO A 126 27.70 15.18 9.74
N PRO A 127 28.99 15.34 9.38
CA PRO A 127 30.07 14.58 9.99
C PRO A 127 30.05 14.73 11.52
N GLY A 128 30.38 13.66 12.24
CA GLY A 128 30.26 13.60 13.70
C GLY A 128 28.88 13.18 14.22
N HIS A 129 27.92 12.84 13.36
CA HIS A 129 26.66 12.22 13.76
C HIS A 129 26.59 10.75 13.29
N CYS A 130 25.87 9.93 14.04
CA CYS A 130 25.64 8.53 13.69
C CYS A 130 24.87 8.45 12.38
N GLN A 131 25.46 7.81 11.36
CA GLN A 131 24.88 7.68 10.02
C GLN A 131 23.60 6.81 9.99
N LYS A 132 23.28 6.14 11.10
CA LYS A 132 22.10 5.28 11.23
C LYS A 132 20.93 5.99 11.92
N CYS A 133 21.16 6.64 13.06
CA CYS A 133 20.09 7.28 13.85
C CYS A 133 20.18 8.81 13.93
N GLY A 134 21.26 9.41 13.45
CA GLY A 134 21.50 10.86 13.53
C GLY A 134 21.88 11.36 14.94
N TYR A 135 22.25 10.47 15.87
CA TYR A 135 22.73 10.88 17.21
C TYR A 135 24.06 11.62 17.10
N ASN A 136 24.24 12.70 17.87
CA ASN A 136 25.49 13.43 17.90
C ASN A 136 26.57 12.59 18.61
N LEU A 137 27.62 12.21 17.89
CA LEU A 137 28.71 11.38 18.40
C LEU A 137 29.86 12.21 18.98
N THR A 138 29.73 13.53 19.06
CA THR A 138 30.73 14.38 19.72
C THR A 138 30.94 13.90 21.17
N GLY A 139 32.16 13.47 21.48
CA GLY A 139 32.52 12.95 22.80
C GLY A 139 32.16 11.48 23.05
N ASN A 140 31.64 10.75 22.06
CA ASN A 140 31.41 9.32 22.21
C ASN A 140 32.72 8.52 22.10
N VAL A 141 33.20 8.02 23.23
CA VAL A 141 34.42 7.19 23.32
C VAL A 141 34.16 5.69 23.21
N SER A 142 32.89 5.26 23.30
CA SER A 142 32.55 3.82 23.35
C SER A 142 32.69 3.11 22.00
N GLY A 143 32.80 3.86 20.89
CA GLY A 143 32.75 3.31 19.53
C GLY A 143 31.40 2.68 19.19
N ILE A 144 30.36 2.88 20.02
CA ILE A 144 29.02 2.34 19.82
C ILE A 144 28.01 3.48 20.02
N CYS A 145 27.05 3.64 19.13
CA CYS A 145 26.03 4.66 19.28
C CYS A 145 25.06 4.28 20.42
N PRO A 146 24.86 5.13 21.44
CA PRO A 146 24.01 4.80 22.59
C PRO A 146 22.52 4.66 22.25
N GLU A 147 22.05 5.28 21.17
CA GLU A 147 20.64 5.23 20.74
C GLU A 147 20.31 3.98 19.92
N CYS A 148 21.22 3.54 19.05
CA CYS A 148 20.91 2.49 18.06
C CYS A 148 21.83 1.27 18.11
N GLY A 149 22.83 1.28 18.98
CA GLY A 149 23.79 0.18 19.15
C GLY A 149 24.74 -0.02 17.96
N GLU A 150 24.72 0.86 16.97
CA GLU A 150 25.58 0.74 15.80
C GLU A 150 27.04 0.96 16.21
N LYS A 151 27.94 0.08 15.76
CA LYS A 151 29.38 0.31 15.89
C LYS A 151 29.75 1.49 15.01
N VAL A 152 30.32 2.52 15.63
CA VAL A 152 30.82 3.70 14.95
C VAL A 152 32.33 3.60 14.99
N GLU A 153 32.98 3.73 13.83
CA GLU A 153 34.43 3.85 13.81
C GLU A 153 34.83 5.07 14.63
N ALA A 154 35.57 4.84 15.72
CA ALA A 154 36.11 5.90 16.56
C ALA A 154 36.98 6.77 15.64
N GLY A 155 36.62 8.05 15.56
CA GLY A 155 37.05 8.94 14.49
C GLY A 155 38.53 8.81 14.14
N THR A 156 38.82 8.39 12.92
CA THR A 156 40.01 8.88 12.23
C THR A 156 39.86 10.39 12.16
N ALA A 157 40.51 11.08 13.09
CA ALA A 157 40.73 12.52 12.99
C ALA A 157 41.25 12.82 11.57
N PRO A 158 40.79 13.92 10.93
CA PRO A 158 41.38 14.33 9.66
C PRO A 158 42.89 14.47 9.87
N LYS A 159 43.68 13.70 9.12
CA LYS A 159 45.12 13.92 9.04
C LYS A 159 45.29 15.35 8.53
N ALA A 160 45.94 16.17 9.37
CA ALA A 160 46.33 17.55 9.07
C ALA A 160 47.23 17.61 7.84
#